data_AF-A0A2P4Y3F5-F1
#
_entry.id   AF-A0A2P4Y3F5-F1
#
_cell.length_a   1.000
_cell.length_b   1.000
_cell.length_c   1.000
_cell.angle_alpha   90.00
_cell.angle_beta   90.00
_cell.angle_gamma   90.00
#
_symmetry.space_group_name_H-M   'P 1'
#
loop_
_entity.id
_entity.type
_entity.pdbx_description
1 polymer ?
#
loop_
_entity_poly.entity_id
_entity_poly.type
_entity_poly.pdbx_seq_one_letter_code
_entity_poly.pdbx_strand_id
1 'polypeptide(L)'
;MVSNHLKQHKARIEYNGQQMLMIMDGCDYLLRNDSRRDRFRAFLSDVLTNNASLKIVLTARTSICTDGAVRGHGERLYTLSKFDMKSATMMLVSLMSRPIRVEELKHARASNSTDKLELIASHPALRATQGIPKRIADLAGRLNETTMDKIPVDESELDLME
;
A
#
# COMPACT_ATOMS: atom_id res chain seq x y z
N MET A 1 -24.08 12.13 10.47
CA MET A 1 -23.39 11.04 11.19
C MET A 1 -23.69 9.73 10.47
N VAL A 2 -22.69 8.85 10.29
CA VAL A 2 -22.82 7.57 9.53
C VAL A 2 -24.01 6.72 10.02
N SER A 3 -24.28 6.73 11.32
CA SER A 3 -25.43 6.09 11.95
C SER A 3 -26.79 6.52 11.36
N ASN A 4 -26.99 7.80 11.08
CA ASN A 4 -28.24 8.31 10.49
C ASN A 4 -28.41 7.86 9.05
N HIS A 5 -27.31 7.84 8.28
CA HIS A 5 -27.31 7.33 6.91
C HIS A 5 -27.65 5.83 6.89
N LEU A 6 -27.01 5.02 7.74
CA LEU A 6 -27.32 3.59 7.84
C LEU A 6 -28.77 3.32 8.29
N LYS A 7 -29.32 4.11 9.21
CA LYS A 7 -30.74 3.99 9.64
C LYS A 7 -31.73 4.19 8.50
N GLN A 8 -31.47 5.15 7.60
CA GLN A 8 -32.31 5.37 6.42
C GLN A 8 -32.29 4.17 5.47
N HIS A 9 -31.13 3.50 5.35
CA HIS A 9 -31.00 2.32 4.52
C HIS A 9 -31.63 1.08 5.16
N LYS A 10 -31.51 0.86 6.48
CA LYS A 10 -32.15 -0.26 7.20
C LYS A 10 -33.66 -0.35 7.00
N ALA A 11 -34.36 0.79 7.02
CA ALA A 11 -35.81 0.84 6.82
C ALA A 11 -36.24 0.37 5.41
N ARG A 12 -35.30 0.27 4.46
CA ARG A 12 -35.52 -0.26 3.11
C ARG A 12 -35.12 -1.75 2.97
N ILE A 13 -34.51 -2.35 3.98
CA ILE A 13 -34.03 -3.75 3.97
C ILE A 13 -35.12 -4.69 4.49
N GLU A 14 -36.31 -4.71 3.88
CA GLU A 14 -37.27 -5.81 4.11
C GLU A 14 -37.95 -6.32 2.83
N TYR A 15 -37.44 -6.01 1.62
CA TYR A 15 -38.02 -6.61 0.40
C TYR A 15 -37.04 -6.97 -0.73
N ASN A 16 -35.75 -6.66 -0.63
CA ASN A 16 -34.67 -7.11 -1.53
C ASN A 16 -33.33 -6.68 -0.93
N GLY A 17 -32.66 -7.57 -0.19
CA GLY A 17 -31.54 -7.22 0.68
C GLY A 17 -30.33 -6.63 -0.05
N GLN A 18 -30.24 -5.30 -0.12
CA GLN A 18 -29.07 -4.59 -0.64
C GLN A 18 -27.87 -4.81 0.30
N GLN A 19 -26.82 -5.43 -0.22
CA GLN A 19 -25.53 -5.48 0.46
C GLN A 19 -24.91 -4.08 0.43
N MET A 20 -24.42 -3.60 1.57
CA MET A 20 -23.78 -2.30 1.69
C MET A 20 -22.27 -2.49 1.86
N LEU A 21 -21.47 -1.80 1.06
CA LEU A 21 -20.02 -1.73 1.22
C LEU A 21 -19.62 -0.30 1.64
N MET A 22 -18.92 -0.18 2.75
CA MET A 22 -18.34 1.07 3.23
C MET A 22 -16.82 0.98 3.15
N ILE A 23 -16.19 1.94 2.46
CA ILE A 23 -14.73 2.06 2.39
C ILE A 23 -14.31 3.24 3.26
N MET A 24 -13.42 2.98 4.20
CA MET A 24 -12.82 3.98 5.09
C MET A 24 -11.32 4.05 4.82
N ASP A 25 -10.91 5.01 4.02
CA ASP A 25 -9.52 5.18 3.61
C ASP A 25 -8.74 6.10 4.57
N GLY A 26 -7.52 5.71 4.96
CA GLY A 26 -6.62 6.55 5.74
C GLY A 26 -6.98 6.71 7.22
N CYS A 27 -7.44 5.64 7.89
CA CYS A 27 -7.92 5.68 9.27
C CYS A 27 -6.84 5.88 10.35
N ASP A 28 -5.61 6.25 10.00
CA ASP A 28 -4.48 6.42 10.92
C ASP A 28 -4.80 7.29 12.14
N TYR A 29 -5.55 8.38 11.94
CA TYR A 29 -5.93 9.30 13.02
C TYR A 29 -6.79 8.63 14.10
N LEU A 30 -7.65 7.69 13.69
CA LEU A 30 -8.52 6.91 14.57
C LEU A 30 -7.73 5.82 15.30
N LEU A 31 -6.58 5.41 14.77
CA LEU A 31 -5.72 4.34 15.31
C LEU A 31 -4.46 4.85 16.04
N ARG A 32 -4.32 6.18 16.15
CA ARG A 32 -3.13 6.86 16.66
C ARG A 32 -2.70 6.46 18.07
N ASN A 33 -3.65 6.07 18.93
CA ASN A 33 -3.38 5.55 20.27
C ASN A 33 -4.46 4.56 20.70
N ASP A 34 -4.17 3.79 21.75
CA ASP A 34 -5.03 2.70 22.21
C ASP A 34 -6.43 3.18 22.58
N SER A 35 -6.57 4.31 23.31
CA SER A 35 -7.88 4.85 23.68
C SER A 35 -8.79 5.19 22.48
N ARG A 36 -8.20 5.70 21.39
CA ARG A 36 -8.94 6.03 20.16
C ARG A 36 -9.25 4.77 19.37
N ARG A 37 -8.29 3.86 19.28
CA ARG A 37 -8.43 2.56 18.64
C ARG A 37 -9.58 1.80 19.29
N ASP A 38 -9.64 1.73 20.61
CA ASP A 38 -10.69 1.02 21.35
C ASP A 38 -12.07 1.64 21.15
N ARG A 39 -12.18 2.97 21.23
CA ARG A 39 -13.44 3.67 20.92
C ARG A 39 -13.90 3.40 19.50
N PHE A 40 -12.98 3.40 18.55
CA PHE A 40 -13.30 3.16 17.16
C PHE A 40 -13.69 1.70 16.90
N ARG A 41 -13.01 0.73 17.55
CA ARG A 41 -13.41 -0.68 17.55
C ARG A 41 -14.82 -0.89 18.11
N ALA A 42 -15.15 -0.25 19.24
CA ALA A 42 -16.48 -0.32 19.83
C ALA A 42 -17.55 0.25 18.88
N PHE A 43 -17.25 1.38 18.23
CA PHE A 43 -18.12 1.96 17.20
C PHE A 43 -18.34 1.01 16.01
N LEU A 44 -17.28 0.39 15.48
CA LEU A 44 -17.41 -0.56 14.38
C LEU A 44 -18.21 -1.81 14.78
N SER A 45 -17.98 -2.32 15.99
CA SER A 45 -18.73 -3.47 16.52
C SER A 45 -20.23 -3.16 16.65
N ASP A 46 -20.59 -1.98 17.16
CA ASP A 46 -21.99 -1.52 17.23
C ASP A 46 -22.60 -1.39 15.83
N VAL A 47 -21.87 -0.75 14.90
CA VAL A 47 -22.32 -0.58 13.51
C VAL A 47 -22.56 -1.93 12.82
N LEU A 48 -21.62 -2.87 12.92
CA LEU A 48 -21.72 -4.17 12.26
C LEU A 48 -22.80 -5.06 12.91
N THR A 49 -22.89 -5.08 14.24
CA THR A 49 -23.93 -5.85 14.97
C THR A 49 -25.33 -5.43 14.53
N ASN A 50 -25.53 -4.12 14.35
CA ASN A 50 -26.82 -3.60 13.97
C ASN A 50 -27.08 -3.67 12.45
N ASN A 51 -26.10 -4.04 11.62
CA ASN A 51 -26.21 -4.02 10.15
C ASN A 51 -25.62 -5.29 9.52
N ALA A 52 -26.38 -6.40 9.50
CA ALA A 52 -25.89 -7.69 9.00
C ALA A 52 -25.42 -7.68 7.52
N SER A 53 -26.01 -6.82 6.69
CA SER A 53 -25.65 -6.69 5.26
C SER A 53 -24.50 -5.71 4.98
N LEU A 54 -23.93 -5.08 6.02
CA LEU A 54 -22.84 -4.12 5.88
C LEU A 54 -21.48 -4.84 5.89
N LYS A 55 -20.64 -4.49 4.92
CA LYS A 55 -19.22 -4.84 4.85
C LYS A 55 -18.40 -3.55 4.93
N ILE A 56 -17.30 -3.59 5.66
CA ILE A 56 -16.40 -2.44 5.83
C ILE A 56 -15.01 -2.84 5.36
N VAL A 57 -14.44 -2.05 4.47
CA VAL A 57 -13.02 -2.11 4.12
C VAL A 57 -12.35 -0.89 4.71
N LEU A 58 -11.33 -1.11 5.53
CA LEU A 58 -10.58 -0.06 6.19
C LEU A 58 -9.12 -0.12 5.75
N THR A 59 -8.54 1.04 5.44
CA THR A 59 -7.12 1.17 5.18
C THR A 59 -6.47 2.02 6.28
N ALA A 60 -5.28 1.62 6.71
CA ALA A 60 -4.45 2.37 7.64
C ALA A 60 -3.01 1.84 7.56
N ARG A 61 -2.04 2.62 8.07
CA ARG A 61 -0.65 2.19 8.23
C ARG A 61 -0.44 1.25 9.41
N THR A 62 -1.34 1.28 10.39
CA THR A 62 -1.29 0.42 11.58
C THR A 62 -2.56 -0.38 11.71
N SER A 63 -2.47 -1.55 12.33
CA SER A 63 -3.63 -2.40 12.56
C SER A 63 -4.60 -1.75 13.56
N ILE A 64 -5.90 -1.94 13.29
CA ILE A 64 -6.95 -1.61 14.25
C ILE A 64 -7.00 -2.59 15.43
N CYS A 65 -6.48 -3.80 15.24
CA CYS A 65 -6.46 -4.84 16.25
C CYS A 65 -5.03 -5.28 16.58
N THR A 66 -4.73 -5.38 17.87
CA THR A 66 -3.52 -6.05 18.37
C THR A 66 -3.74 -7.55 18.58
N ASP A 67 -5.00 -7.99 18.64
CA ASP A 67 -5.47 -9.31 19.06
C ASP A 67 -6.42 -10.01 18.06
N GLY A 68 -6.61 -9.44 16.87
CA GLY A 68 -7.18 -10.16 15.72
C GLY A 68 -8.70 -10.21 15.55
N ALA A 69 -9.51 -9.44 16.30
CA ALA A 69 -10.93 -9.28 15.94
C ALA A 69 -11.57 -8.00 16.48
N VAL A 70 -12.30 -7.26 15.63
CA VAL A 70 -13.40 -6.40 16.09
C VAL A 70 -14.44 -7.32 16.75
N ARG A 71 -14.60 -7.23 18.08
CA ARG A 71 -15.39 -8.17 18.93
C ARG A 71 -16.57 -8.82 18.20
N GLY A 72 -16.51 -10.14 18.00
CA GLY A 72 -17.60 -10.96 17.46
C GLY A 72 -17.80 -10.92 15.94
N HIS A 73 -17.01 -10.13 15.20
CA HIS A 73 -17.09 -10.01 13.74
C HIS A 73 -15.86 -10.64 13.09
N GLY A 74 -16.07 -11.33 11.97
CA GLY A 74 -14.99 -11.92 11.17
C GLY A 74 -14.15 -10.85 10.48
N GLU A 75 -13.08 -10.40 11.14
CA GLU A 75 -12.09 -9.51 10.55
C GLU A 75 -11.14 -10.27 9.64
N ARG A 76 -10.76 -9.66 8.53
CA ARG A 76 -9.65 -10.14 7.68
C ARG A 76 -8.65 -9.01 7.50
N LEU A 77 -7.45 -9.23 8.01
CA LEU A 77 -6.33 -8.31 7.85
C LEU A 77 -5.59 -8.65 6.55
N TYR A 78 -5.48 -7.66 5.67
CA TYR A 78 -4.67 -7.74 4.46
C TYR A 78 -3.50 -6.75 4.57
N THR A 79 -2.31 -7.28 4.83
CA THR A 79 -1.09 -6.48 4.91
C THR A 79 -0.55 -6.23 3.51
N LEU A 80 -0.48 -4.95 3.11
CA LEU A 80 0.22 -4.53 1.91
C LEU A 80 1.70 -4.32 2.24
N SER A 81 2.55 -5.25 1.81
CA SER A 81 4.00 -5.16 1.95
C SER A 81 4.64 -4.34 0.82
N LYS A 82 5.85 -3.86 1.09
CA LYS A 82 6.73 -3.28 0.05
C LYS A 82 7.07 -4.35 -0.98
N PHE A 83 7.35 -3.91 -2.20
CA PHE A 83 7.83 -4.81 -3.26
C PHE A 83 9.26 -5.27 -2.98
N ASP A 84 9.54 -6.55 -3.25
CA ASP A 84 10.92 -7.00 -3.41
C ASP A 84 11.52 -6.36 -4.68
N MET A 85 12.86 -6.43 -4.82
CA MET A 85 13.53 -5.77 -5.95
C MET A 85 13.13 -6.38 -7.30
N LYS A 86 12.72 -7.65 -7.32
CA LYS A 86 12.19 -8.30 -8.52
C LYS A 86 10.86 -7.66 -8.96
N SER A 87 9.90 -7.55 -8.06
CA SER A 87 8.59 -6.94 -8.32
C SER A 87 8.70 -5.44 -8.57
N ALA A 88 9.62 -4.76 -7.86
CA ALA A 88 9.93 -3.35 -8.09
C ALA A 88 10.50 -3.12 -9.50
N THR A 89 11.39 -4.00 -9.96
CA THR A 89 11.93 -3.97 -11.33
C THR A 89 10.82 -4.18 -12.36
N MET A 90 9.95 -5.17 -12.15
CA MET A 90 8.83 -5.43 -13.06
C MET A 90 7.86 -4.25 -13.13
N MET A 91 7.56 -3.61 -11.99
CA MET A 91 6.74 -2.40 -11.95
C MET A 91 7.42 -1.23 -12.64
N LEU A 92 8.72 -1.02 -12.41
CA LEU A 92 9.46 0.05 -13.08
C LEU A 92 9.39 -0.14 -14.60
N VAL A 93 9.73 -1.32 -15.09
CA VAL A 93 9.73 -1.64 -16.52
C VAL A 93 8.34 -1.50 -17.13
N SER A 94 7.27 -1.87 -16.43
CA SER A 94 5.90 -1.74 -16.94
C SER A 94 5.39 -0.29 -17.03
N LEU A 95 5.93 0.61 -16.21
CA LEU A 95 5.57 2.03 -16.20
C LEU A 95 6.41 2.88 -17.17
N MET A 96 7.53 2.36 -17.65
CA MET A 96 8.44 3.06 -18.54
C MET A 96 7.86 3.16 -19.95
N SER A 97 7.85 4.38 -20.51
CA SER A 97 7.45 4.62 -21.90
C SER A 97 8.53 4.23 -22.93
N ARG A 98 9.79 4.19 -22.48
CA ARG A 98 10.97 3.80 -23.25
C ARG A 98 11.73 2.67 -22.55
N PRO A 99 12.41 1.77 -23.28
CA PRO A 99 13.28 0.79 -22.64
C PRO A 99 14.43 1.49 -21.91
N ILE A 100 14.73 1.07 -20.67
CA ILE A 100 16.00 1.40 -20.00
C ILE A 100 17.11 0.71 -20.78
N ARG A 101 18.15 1.42 -21.22
CA ARG A 101 19.25 0.81 -21.98
C ARG A 101 20.37 0.33 -21.07
N VAL A 102 21.15 -0.66 -21.51
CA VAL A 102 22.23 -1.24 -20.69
C VAL A 102 23.32 -0.20 -20.40
N GLU A 103 23.52 0.74 -21.32
CA GLU A 103 24.49 1.84 -21.17
C GLU A 103 24.09 2.86 -20.08
N GLU A 104 22.84 2.81 -19.60
CA GLU A 104 22.31 3.65 -18.51
C GLU A 104 22.38 2.97 -17.14
N LEU A 105 23.04 1.80 -17.04
CA LEU A 105 23.12 0.96 -15.84
C LEU A 105 24.56 0.80 -15.34
N LYS A 106 25.43 1.78 -15.56
CA LYS A 106 26.85 1.66 -15.21
C LYS A 106 27.08 1.60 -13.70
N HIS A 107 26.19 2.20 -12.92
CA HIS A 107 26.25 2.17 -11.46
C HIS A 107 25.49 0.97 -10.84
N ALA A 108 25.02 0.02 -11.65
CA ALA A 108 24.41 -1.20 -11.12
C ALA A 108 25.41 -1.99 -10.27
N ARG A 109 25.00 -2.43 -9.08
CA ARG A 109 25.89 -3.16 -8.16
C ARG A 109 26.15 -4.62 -8.61
N ALA A 110 25.33 -5.18 -9.49
CA ALA A 110 25.53 -6.52 -10.05
C ALA A 110 26.47 -6.49 -11.28
N SER A 111 27.72 -6.04 -11.10
CA SER A 111 28.68 -5.82 -12.19
C SER A 111 29.00 -7.04 -13.05
N ASN A 112 28.71 -8.25 -12.56
CA ASN A 112 29.01 -9.51 -13.22
C ASN A 112 27.80 -10.15 -13.90
N SER A 113 26.61 -9.55 -13.79
CA SER A 113 25.40 -10.05 -14.43
C SER A 113 25.24 -9.49 -15.84
N THR A 114 24.88 -10.36 -16.77
CA THR A 114 24.42 -9.97 -18.12
C THR A 114 22.89 -9.88 -18.20
N ASP A 115 22.18 -10.28 -17.14
CA ASP A 115 20.73 -10.14 -17.07
C ASP A 115 20.37 -8.68 -16.79
N LYS A 116 19.78 -8.05 -17.79
CA LYS A 116 19.31 -6.67 -17.74
C LYS A 116 18.36 -6.41 -16.56
N LEU A 117 17.49 -7.36 -16.22
CA LEU A 117 16.56 -7.18 -15.10
C LEU A 117 17.30 -7.20 -13.75
N GLU A 118 18.34 -8.01 -13.62
CA GLU A 118 19.19 -8.06 -12.43
C GLU A 118 20.04 -6.79 -12.29
N LEU A 119 20.55 -6.26 -13.41
CA LEU A 119 21.23 -4.96 -13.44
C LEU A 119 20.30 -3.82 -12.99
N ILE A 120 19.05 -3.79 -13.46
CA ILE A 120 18.05 -2.81 -13.01
C ILE A 120 17.73 -2.99 -11.52
N ALA A 121 17.52 -4.24 -11.07
CA ALA A 121 17.20 -4.57 -9.69
C ALA A 121 18.30 -4.15 -8.69
N SER A 122 19.56 -4.24 -9.12
CA SER A 122 20.74 -3.88 -8.31
C SER A 122 21.12 -2.41 -8.39
N HIS A 123 20.46 -1.61 -9.24
CA HIS A 123 20.81 -0.20 -9.44
C HIS A 123 20.41 0.67 -8.23
N PRO A 124 21.30 1.55 -7.72
CA PRO A 124 21.05 2.39 -6.54
C PRO A 124 19.75 3.21 -6.64
N ALA A 125 19.45 3.79 -7.81
CA ALA A 125 18.23 4.54 -8.05
C ALA A 125 16.94 3.73 -7.77
N LEU A 126 16.92 2.43 -8.12
CA LEU A 126 15.77 1.57 -7.80
C LEU A 126 15.80 1.14 -6.33
N ARG A 127 16.96 0.79 -5.77
CA ARG A 127 17.08 0.44 -4.34
C ARG A 127 16.62 1.58 -3.41
N ALA A 128 16.89 2.83 -3.77
CA ALA A 128 16.46 4.02 -3.03
C ALA A 128 14.93 4.18 -2.96
N THR A 129 14.18 3.52 -3.86
CA THR A 129 12.71 3.48 -3.76
C THR A 129 12.23 2.63 -2.58
N GLN A 130 13.09 1.76 -2.03
CA GLN A 130 12.78 0.81 -0.97
C GLN A 130 11.58 -0.09 -1.28
N GLY A 131 11.30 -0.34 -2.57
CA GLY A 131 10.15 -1.15 -2.98
C GLY A 131 8.79 -0.46 -2.76
N ILE A 132 8.76 0.86 -2.51
CA ILE A 132 7.52 1.61 -2.32
C ILE A 132 6.91 1.95 -3.68
N PRO A 133 5.70 1.45 -4.03
CA PRO A 133 5.11 1.62 -5.36
C PRO A 133 5.05 3.07 -5.86
N LYS A 134 4.69 4.01 -4.97
CA LYS A 134 4.67 5.45 -5.31
C LYS A 134 6.05 5.97 -5.73
N ARG A 135 7.11 5.61 -4.98
CA ARG A 135 8.49 6.04 -5.30
C ARG A 135 8.99 5.41 -6.59
N ILE A 136 8.59 4.17 -6.89
CA ILE A 136 8.90 3.50 -8.16
C ILE A 136 8.22 4.22 -9.33
N ALA A 137 6.95 4.61 -9.18
CA ALA A 137 6.23 5.39 -10.19
C ALA A 137 6.85 6.78 -10.39
N ASP A 138 7.24 7.46 -9.31
CA ASP A 138 7.94 8.75 -9.38
C ASP A 138 9.29 8.61 -10.08
N LEU A 139 10.03 7.52 -9.84
CA LEU A 139 11.27 7.19 -10.55
C LEU A 139 11.01 6.99 -12.05
N ALA A 140 10.01 6.17 -12.41
CA ALA A 140 9.62 5.94 -13.80
C ALA A 140 9.30 7.26 -14.52
N GLY A 141 8.58 8.17 -13.85
CA GLY A 141 8.29 9.51 -14.34
C GLY A 141 9.55 10.30 -14.68
N ARG A 142 10.54 10.31 -13.78
CA ARG A 142 11.83 11.01 -14.00
C ARG A 142 12.65 10.40 -15.14
N LEU A 143 12.64 9.07 -15.29
CA LEU A 143 13.40 8.38 -16.34
C LEU A 143 12.89 8.66 -17.77
N ASN A 144 11.74 9.31 -17.93
CA ASN A 144 11.30 9.84 -19.21
C ASN A 144 12.13 11.07 -19.64
N GLU A 145 12.68 11.81 -18.69
CA GLU A 145 13.44 13.06 -18.92
C GLU A 145 14.95 12.89 -18.70
N THR A 146 15.36 11.84 -17.96
CA THR A 146 16.77 11.57 -17.65
C THR A 146 17.12 10.09 -17.76
N THR A 147 18.41 9.77 -17.62
CA THR A 147 18.94 8.40 -17.61
C THR A 147 19.08 7.89 -16.18
N MET A 148 19.02 6.57 -16.00
CA MET A 148 19.02 5.96 -14.66
C MET A 148 20.27 6.30 -13.84
N ASP A 149 21.45 6.28 -14.48
CA ASP A 149 22.74 6.70 -13.90
C ASP A 149 22.79 8.18 -13.45
N LYS A 150 21.88 9.04 -13.92
CA LYS A 150 21.84 10.48 -13.56
C LYS A 150 20.85 10.79 -12.44
N ILE A 151 20.12 9.79 -11.96
CA ILE A 151 19.21 9.99 -10.84
C ILE A 151 20.06 10.26 -9.60
N PRO A 152 19.90 11.41 -8.92
CA PRO A 152 20.62 11.67 -7.69
C PRO A 152 20.12 10.70 -6.61
N VAL A 153 21.05 9.98 -6.01
CA VAL A 153 20.79 9.03 -4.94
C VAL A 153 21.66 9.40 -3.75
N ASP A 154 21.05 9.50 -2.57
CA ASP A 154 21.81 9.60 -1.33
C ASP A 154 22.25 8.19 -0.93
N GLU A 155 23.53 7.88 -1.15
CA GLU A 155 24.08 6.55 -0.89
C GLU A 155 24.23 6.25 0.61
N SER A 156 24.18 7.28 1.48
CA SER A 156 24.33 7.10 2.92
C SER A 156 23.22 6.26 3.56
N GLU A 157 22.02 6.25 2.97
CA GLU A 157 20.90 5.42 3.43
C GLU A 157 20.91 3.99 2.87
N LEU A 158 21.71 3.72 1.83
CA LEU A 158 21.70 2.44 1.11
C LEU A 158 22.61 1.37 1.75
N ASP A 159 23.68 1.79 2.41
CA ASP A 159 24.68 0.89 3.01
C ASP A 159 24.26 0.35 4.39
N LEU A 160 23.17 0.86 4.95
CA LEU A 160 22.54 0.34 6.18
C LEU A 160 21.58 -0.83 5.91
N MET A 161 21.43 -1.24 4.64
CA MET A 161 20.42 -2.21 4.18
C MET A 161 21.02 -3.53 3.66
N GLU A 162 22.30 -3.81 3.96
CA GLU A 162 22.94 -5.13 3.74
C GLU A 162 23.00 -5.97 5.02
#